data_AF-A0A7C8EDJ0-F1
#
_entry.id   AF-A0A7C8EDJ0-F1
#
_cell.length_a   1.000
_cell.length_b   1.000
_cell.length_c   1.000
_cell.angle_alpha   90.00
_cell.angle_beta   90.00
_cell.angle_gamma   90.00
#
_symmetry.space_group_name_H-M   'P 1'
#
loop_
_entity.id
_entity.type
_entity.pdbx_description
1 polymer ?
#
loop_
_entity_poly.entity_id
_entity_poly.type
_entity_poly.pdbx_seq_one_letter_code
_entity_poly.pdbx_strand_id
1 'polypeptide(L)'
;MKLAEALLRRKELQGKVDRIKGIAEKDIFEVKVQRRPAHEGIDDVIAQIPKLTLAEVNQEYDFYAKRLRLIDAAIQQANWTTDIEIDESVCKDFA
;
A
#
# COMPACT_ATOMS: atom_id res chain seq x y z
N MET A 1 -20.56 7.94 8.18
CA MET A 1 -19.81 7.94 6.92
C MET A 1 -20.78 7.58 5.81
N LYS A 2 -20.82 8.33 4.72
CA LYS A 2 -21.65 8.01 3.54
C LYS A 2 -20.99 6.90 2.71
N LEU A 3 -21.75 6.15 1.91
CA LEU A 3 -21.19 5.12 1.02
C LEU A 3 -20.12 5.70 0.07
N ALA A 4 -20.35 6.90 -0.44
CA ALA A 4 -19.37 7.61 -1.28
C ALA A 4 -18.03 7.87 -0.57
N GLU A 5 -18.06 8.26 0.71
CA GLU A 5 -16.86 8.47 1.52
C GLU A 5 -16.14 7.13 1.77
N ALA A 6 -16.90 6.06 2.01
CA ALA A 6 -16.36 4.73 2.20
C ALA A 6 -15.66 4.22 0.92
N LEU A 7 -16.26 4.43 -0.26
CA LEU A 7 -15.68 4.08 -1.55
C LEU A 7 -14.40 4.88 -1.85
N LEU A 8 -14.38 6.18 -1.55
CA LEU A 8 -13.17 6.99 -1.67
C LEU A 8 -12.08 6.46 -0.76
N ARG A 9 -12.42 6.18 0.51
CA ARG A 9 -11.44 5.71 1.50
C ARG A 9 -10.91 4.32 1.18
N ARG A 10 -11.73 3.44 0.60
CA ARG A 10 -11.31 2.15 0.04
C ARG A 10 -10.24 2.34 -1.04
N LYS A 11 -10.48 3.24 -2.00
CA LYS A 11 -9.52 3.54 -3.07
C LYS A 11 -8.19 4.06 -2.52
N GLU A 12 -8.24 4.95 -1.53
CA GLU A 12 -7.03 5.47 -0.88
C GLU A 12 -6.25 4.40 -0.12
N LEU A 13 -6.95 3.52 0.62
CA LEU A 13 -6.35 2.41 1.35
C LEU A 13 -5.71 1.40 0.39
N GLN A 14 -6.40 1.06 -0.70
CA GLN A 14 -5.83 0.21 -1.76
C GLN A 14 -4.55 0.82 -2.32
N GLY A 15 -4.57 2.11 -2.67
CA GLY A 15 -3.37 2.80 -3.16
C GLY A 15 -2.24 2.90 -2.14
N LYS A 16 -2.51 2.82 -0.83
CA LYS A 16 -1.46 2.72 0.20
C LYS A 16 -0.88 1.31 0.27
N VAL A 17 -1.72 0.29 0.25
CA VAL A 17 -1.30 -1.12 0.25
C VAL A 17 -0.46 -1.41 -1.00
N ASP A 18 -0.88 -0.95 -2.17
CA ASP A 18 -0.15 -1.18 -3.44
C ASP A 18 1.22 -0.49 -3.43
N ARG A 19 1.31 0.73 -2.86
CA ARG A 19 2.59 1.43 -2.69
C ARG A 19 3.54 0.66 -1.78
N ILE A 20 3.06 0.15 -0.66
CA ILE A 20 3.88 -0.60 0.29
C ILE A 20 4.31 -1.95 -0.31
N LYS A 21 3.42 -2.61 -1.04
CA LYS A 21 3.72 -3.86 -1.76
C LYS A 21 4.79 -3.68 -2.84
N GLY A 22 4.88 -2.48 -3.42
CA GLY A 22 5.89 -2.12 -4.43
C GLY A 22 7.28 -1.82 -3.86
N ILE A 23 7.44 -1.71 -2.54
CA ILE A 23 8.76 -1.49 -1.91
C ILE A 23 9.56 -2.78 -2.03
N ALA A 24 10.59 -2.78 -2.88
CA ALA A 24 11.47 -3.93 -3.03
C ALA A 24 12.52 -3.95 -1.91
N GLU A 25 13.07 -5.13 -1.57
CA GLU A 25 14.20 -5.24 -0.62
C GLU A 25 15.35 -4.30 -0.98
N LYS A 26 15.57 -4.02 -2.27
CA LYS A 26 16.61 -3.11 -2.76
C LYS A 26 16.42 -1.65 -2.33
N ASP A 27 15.18 -1.22 -2.07
CA ASP A 27 14.86 0.13 -1.59
C ASP A 27 15.07 0.28 -0.07
N ILE A 28 15.19 -0.85 0.62
CA ILE A 28 15.36 -0.92 2.08
C ILE A 28 16.83 -0.71 2.47
N PHE A 29 17.78 -0.96 1.56
CA PHE A 29 19.22 -0.83 1.81
C PHE A 29 19.82 0.34 1.03
N GLU A 30 20.52 1.23 1.72
CA GLU A 30 21.38 2.23 1.07
C GLU A 30 22.83 1.77 1.16
N VAL A 31 23.49 1.64 -0.01
CA VAL A 31 24.91 1.36 -0.08
C VAL A 31 25.67 2.66 0.11
N LYS A 32 26.20 2.90 1.32
CA LYS A 32 27.11 4.03 1.56
C LYS A 32 28.55 3.57 1.37
N VAL A 33 29.14 3.91 0.24
CA VAL A 33 30.58 3.73 0.00
C VAL A 33 31.31 4.91 0.65
N GLN A 34 32.08 4.67 1.71
CA GLN A 34 32.88 5.71 2.37
C GLN A 34 34.38 5.40 2.19
N ARG A 35 35.10 6.25 1.45
CA ARG A 35 36.57 6.18 1.30
C ARG A 35 37.27 6.92 2.44
N ARG A 36 38.29 6.30 3.05
CA ARG A 36 39.40 7.02 3.69
C ARG A 36 40.70 6.57 3.04
N PRO A 37 41.55 7.49 2.58
CA PRO A 37 42.84 7.11 2.01
C PRO A 37 43.77 6.64 3.13
N ALA A 38 44.08 5.34 3.16
CA ALA A 38 45.31 4.84 3.75
C ALA A 38 46.13 4.25 2.60
N HIS A 39 47.38 4.68 2.53
CA HIS A 39 48.35 4.29 1.53
C HIS A 39 48.49 2.76 1.49
N GLU A 40 48.55 2.21 0.27
CA GLU A 40 49.04 0.85 -0.07
C GLU A 40 48.11 -0.34 0.22
N GLY A 41 47.41 -0.79 -0.84
CA GLY A 41 46.94 -2.19 -0.95
C GLY A 41 45.47 -2.44 -0.58
N ILE A 42 44.59 -2.23 -1.56
CA ILE A 42 43.19 -2.69 -1.72
C ILE A 42 42.50 -3.26 -0.46
N ASP A 43 41.55 -2.49 0.06
CA ASP A 43 40.39 -3.05 0.78
C ASP A 43 39.15 -2.17 0.52
N ASP A 44 38.18 -2.72 -0.20
CA ASP A 44 36.87 -2.12 -0.43
C ASP A 44 35.90 -2.68 0.64
N VAL A 45 35.47 -1.83 1.57
CA VAL A 45 34.43 -2.19 2.55
C VAL A 45 33.08 -1.65 2.07
N ILE A 46 32.28 -2.52 1.45
CA ILE A 46 30.90 -2.21 1.07
C ILE A 46 29.99 -2.44 2.29
N ALA A 47 29.61 -1.36 2.97
CA ALA A 47 28.62 -1.42 4.05
C ALA A 47 27.21 -1.08 3.51
N GLN A 48 26.27 -2.02 3.64
CA GLN A 48 24.84 -1.79 3.38
C GLN A 48 24.17 -1.37 4.70
N ILE A 49 23.63 -0.16 4.75
CA ILE A 49 22.91 0.33 5.93
C ILE A 49 21.41 0.21 5.65
N PRO A 50 20.64 -0.54 6.46
CA PRO A 50 19.20 -0.60 6.32
C PRO A 50 18.57 0.75 6.72
N LYS A 51 17.77 1.34 5.82
CA LYS A 51 17.00 2.57 6.06
C LYS A 51 15.71 2.32 6.84
N LEU A 52 15.12 1.15 6.63
CA LEU A 52 13.96 0.63 7.35
C LEU A 52 14.20 -0.84 7.64
N THR A 53 13.53 -1.37 8.65
CA THR A 53 13.49 -2.83 8.84
C THR A 53 12.36 -3.42 8.02
N LEU A 54 12.56 -4.63 7.50
CA LEU A 54 11.48 -5.41 6.86
C LEU A 54 10.27 -5.60 7.80
N ALA A 55 10.51 -5.67 9.11
CA ALA A 55 9.47 -5.79 10.12
C ALA A 55 8.54 -4.58 10.14
N GLU A 56 9.07 -3.36 10.05
CA GLU A 56 8.27 -2.13 10.01
C GLU A 56 7.43 -2.04 8.73
N VAL A 57 8.00 -2.43 7.58
CA VAL A 57 7.28 -2.46 6.29
C VAL A 57 6.11 -3.45 6.35
N ASN A 58 6.35 -4.65 6.87
CA ASN A 58 5.31 -5.67 7.02
C ASN A 58 4.22 -5.25 8.02
N GLN A 59 4.60 -4.61 9.13
CA GLN A 59 3.64 -4.12 10.11
C GLN A 59 2.72 -3.04 9.52
N GLU A 60 3.27 -2.10 8.76
CA GLU A 60 2.49 -1.06 8.10
C GLU A 60 1.60 -1.63 6.98
N TYR A 61 2.11 -2.62 6.24
CA TYR A 61 1.31 -3.37 5.25
C TYR A 61 0.11 -4.05 5.91
N ASP A 62 0.33 -4.83 6.96
CA ASP A 62 -0.73 -5.57 7.66
C ASP A 62 -1.78 -4.65 8.26
N PHE A 63 -1.35 -3.50 8.78
CA PHE A 63 -2.23 -2.48 9.31
C PHE A 63 -3.20 -1.91 8.26
N TYR A 64 -2.68 -1.52 7.09
CA TYR A 64 -3.54 -1.00 6.02
C TYR A 64 -4.37 -2.09 5.35
N ALA A 65 -3.82 -3.31 5.18
CA ALA A 65 -4.55 -4.44 4.62
C ALA A 65 -5.74 -4.84 5.50
N LYS A 66 -5.57 -4.83 6.84
CA LYS A 66 -6.69 -5.06 7.79
C LYS A 66 -7.77 -4.00 7.63
N ARG A 67 -7.39 -2.71 7.56
CA ARG A 67 -8.35 -1.61 7.40
C ARG A 67 -9.11 -1.67 6.08
N LEU A 68 -8.43 -2.06 5.00
CA LEU A 68 -9.04 -2.28 3.71
C LEU A 68 -10.10 -3.38 3.76
N ARG A 69 -9.81 -4.51 4.43
CA ARG A 69 -10.82 -5.58 4.60
C ARG A 69 -12.04 -5.13 5.39
N LEU A 70 -11.84 -4.35 6.45
CA LEU A 70 -12.94 -3.85 7.28
C LEU A 70 -13.85 -2.91 6.50
N ILE A 71 -13.29 -2.00 5.70
CA ILE A 71 -14.10 -1.09 4.89
C ILE A 71 -14.80 -1.82 3.75
N ASP A 72 -14.15 -2.81 3.12
CA ASP A 72 -14.76 -3.64 2.09
C ASP A 72 -15.93 -4.43 2.66
N ALA A 73 -15.79 -5.03 3.83
CA ALA A 73 -16.90 -5.74 4.49
C ALA A 73 -18.10 -4.82 4.74
N ALA A 74 -17.86 -3.60 5.23
CA ALA A 74 -18.93 -2.62 5.46
C ALA A 74 -19.60 -2.16 4.15
N ILE A 75 -18.83 -1.94 3.08
CA ILE A 75 -19.37 -1.60 1.76
C ILE A 75 -20.20 -2.75 1.21
N GLN A 76 -19.71 -3.99 1.32
CA GLN A 76 -20.45 -5.15 0.85
C GLN A 76 -21.76 -5.30 1.62
N GLN A 77 -21.73 -5.18 2.95
CA GLN A 77 -22.96 -5.20 3.74
C GLN A 77 -23.96 -4.15 3.22
N ALA A 78 -23.51 -2.90 3.02
CA ALA A 78 -24.37 -1.84 2.52
C ALA A 78 -24.94 -2.14 1.12
N ASN A 79 -24.14 -2.71 0.22
CA ASN A 79 -24.57 -3.11 -1.12
C ASN A 79 -25.62 -4.22 -1.10
N TRP A 80 -25.60 -5.10 -0.09
CA TRP A 80 -26.57 -6.19 0.05
C TRP A 80 -27.86 -5.81 0.77
N THR A 81 -27.83 -4.75 1.59
CA THR A 81 -28.99 -4.34 2.40
C THR A 81 -29.73 -3.12 1.87
N THR A 82 -29.17 -2.45 0.87
CA THR A 82 -29.70 -1.17 0.38
C THR A 82 -30.19 -1.35 -1.04
N ASP A 83 -31.51 -1.25 -1.22
CA ASP A 83 -32.12 -1.22 -2.54
C ASP A 83 -31.83 0.13 -3.20
N ILE A 84 -31.51 0.09 -4.50
CA ILE A 84 -31.25 1.28 -5.31
C ILE A 84 -32.34 1.38 -6.34
N GLU A 85 -33.20 2.39 -6.20
CA GLU A 85 -34.17 2.74 -7.22
C GLU A 85 -33.50 3.70 -8.22
N ILE A 86 -33.40 3.26 -9.47
CA ILE A 86 -32.96 4.09 -10.59
C ILE A 86 -34.03 4.11 -11.66
N ASP A 87 -34.10 5.22 -12.38
CA ASP A 87 -35.01 5.34 -13.53
C ASP A 87 -34.63 4.32 -14.60
N GLU A 88 -35.64 3.66 -15.17
CA GLU A 88 -35.46 2.59 -16.15
C GLU A 88 -34.73 3.08 -17.40
N SER A 89 -34.76 4.38 -17.70
CA SER A 89 -34.00 4.97 -18.81
C SER A 89 -32.49 4.83 -18.68
N VAL A 90 -31.95 4.68 -17.46
CA VAL A 90 -30.50 4.59 -17.21
C VAL A 90 -29.92 3.24 -17.65
N CYS A 91 -30.72 2.17 -17.63
CA CYS A 91 -30.29 0.81 -17.98
C CYS A 91 -30.67 0.37 -19.40
N LYS A 92 -31.27 1.24 -20.22
CA LYS A 92 -31.80 0.87 -21.55
C LYS A 92 -30.73 0.33 -22.51
N ASP A 93 -29.48 0.74 -22.36
CA ASP A 93 -28.38 0.30 -23.22
C ASP A 93 -27.77 -1.05 -22.81
N PHE A 94 -28.21 -1.62 -21.68
CA PHE A 94 -27.68 -2.87 -21.11
C PHE A 94 -28.68 -4.04 -21.13
N ALA A 95 -29.85 -3.86 -21.77
CA ALA A 95 -30.90 -4.87 -21.90
C ALA A 95 -30.73 -5.76 -23.16
#